data_AF-A0A0B6XV52-F1
#
_entry.id   AF-A0A0B6XV52-F1
#
_cell.length_a   1.000
_cell.length_b   1.000
_cell.length_c   1.000
_cell.angle_alpha   90.00
_cell.angle_beta   90.00
_cell.angle_gamma   90.00
#
_symmetry.space_group_name_H-M   'P 1'
#
loop_
_entity.id
_entity.type
_entity.pdbx_description
1 polymer ?
#
loop_
_entity_poly.entity_id
_entity_poly.type
_entity_poly.pdbx_seq_one_letter_code
_entity_poly.pdbx_strand_id
1 'polypeptide(L)'
;VILLPSVPVGMGPHLQKIFDLFRRLSIFCIKKPANTPEVFVLHLQVALYSLFQRLYGMYPCSFVAFISKFCSSKENIHVYEEILKVC
;
A
#
# COMPACT_ATOMS: atom_id res chain seq x y z
N VAL A 1 14.13 -12.48 8.90
CA VAL A 1 13.91 -13.75 8.18
C VAL A 1 13.56 -13.42 6.74
N ILE A 2 14.53 -13.55 5.85
CA ILE A 2 14.38 -13.34 4.41
C ILE A 2 14.06 -14.72 3.82
N LEU A 3 12.77 -14.99 3.62
CA LEU A 3 12.29 -16.10 2.78
C LEU A 3 11.59 -15.50 1.56
N LEU A 4 12.33 -14.69 0.79
CA LEU A 4 11.92 -14.19 -0.51
C LEU A 4 12.96 -14.62 -1.54
N PRO A 5 12.83 -15.85 -2.07
CA PRO A 5 12.91 -15.98 -3.52
C PRO A 5 11.94 -17.02 -4.13
N SER A 6 10.83 -17.36 -3.49
CA SER A 6 9.96 -18.45 -3.98
C SER A 6 8.55 -18.07 -4.41
N VAL A 7 8.26 -16.80 -4.73
CA VAL A 7 7.01 -16.53 -5.46
C VAL A 7 7.16 -15.52 -6.61
N PRO A 8 7.87 -15.82 -7.72
CA PRO A 8 7.75 -15.00 -8.92
C PRO A 8 6.73 -15.55 -9.94
N VAL A 9 6.47 -16.86 -9.99
CA VAL A 9 5.83 -17.45 -11.19
C VAL A 9 4.28 -17.40 -11.17
N GLY A 10 3.65 -17.39 -9.99
CA GLY A 10 2.19 -17.42 -9.85
C GLY A 10 1.53 -16.11 -9.43
N MET A 11 2.29 -15.06 -9.12
CA MET A 11 1.75 -13.84 -8.52
C MET A 11 1.21 -12.81 -9.51
N GLY A 12 1.56 -12.91 -10.80
CA GLY A 12 1.08 -11.99 -11.85
C GLY A 12 -0.44 -11.77 -11.86
N PRO A 13 -1.27 -12.84 -11.84
CA PRO A 13 -2.74 -12.72 -11.80
C PRO A 13 -3.29 -12.11 -10.50
N HIS A 14 -2.54 -12.21 -9.39
CA HIS A 14 -2.94 -11.72 -8.08
C HIS A 14 -2.40 -10.32 -7.79
N LEU A 15 -1.42 -9.84 -8.56
CA LEU A 15 -0.75 -8.56 -8.36
C LEU A 15 -1.73 -7.39 -8.37
N GLN A 16 -2.69 -7.39 -9.31
CA GLN A 16 -3.73 -6.37 -9.37
C GLN A 16 -4.63 -6.39 -8.12
N LYS A 17 -4.97 -7.57 -7.60
CA LYS A 17 -5.74 -7.71 -6.36
C LYS A 17 -4.95 -7.21 -5.15
N ILE A 18 -3.63 -7.41 -5.13
CA ILE A 18 -2.75 -6.92 -4.07
C ILE A 18 -2.66 -5.38 -4.13
N PHE A 19 -2.56 -4.80 -5.33
CA PHE A 19 -2.62 -3.35 -5.51
C PHE A 19 -3.96 -2.76 -5.05
N ASP A 20 -5.09 -3.39 -5.41
CA ASP A 20 -6.41 -2.97 -4.91
C ASP A 20 -6.54 -3.10 -3.39
N LEU A 21 -5.97 -4.14 -2.79
CA LEU A 21 -5.92 -4.29 -1.34
C LEU A 21 -5.10 -3.16 -0.70
N PHE A 22 -3.91 -2.88 -1.22
CA PHE A 22 -3.07 -1.76 -0.77
C PHE A 22 -3.86 -0.46 -0.80
N ARG A 23 -4.56 -0.16 -1.90
CA ARG A 23 -5.42 1.01 -2.02
C ARG A 23 -6.54 1.05 -0.96
N ARG A 24 -7.26 -0.05 -0.76
CA ARG A 24 -8.36 -0.11 0.22
C ARG A 24 -7.85 0.09 1.64
N LEU A 25 -6.72 -0.52 1.98
CA LEU A 25 -6.08 -0.38 3.29
C LEU A 25 -5.60 1.05 3.52
N SER A 26 -4.99 1.69 2.50
CA SER A 26 -4.60 3.10 2.60
C SER A 26 -5.82 3.99 2.87
N ILE A 27 -6.90 3.84 2.09
CA ILE A 27 -8.15 4.59 2.28
C ILE A 27 -8.73 4.35 3.68
N PHE A 28 -8.71 3.11 4.16
CA PHE A 28 -9.19 2.76 5.50
C PHE A 28 -8.35 3.41 6.60
N CYS A 29 -7.03 3.42 6.43
CA CYS A 29 -6.11 4.07 7.36
C CYS A 29 -6.37 5.59 7.48
N ILE A 30 -6.74 6.23 6.37
CA ILE A 30 -6.99 7.68 6.30
C ILE A 30 -8.38 8.04 6.81
N LYS A 31 -9.40 7.29 6.38
CA LYS A 31 -10.79 7.54 6.79
C LYS A 31 -11.02 7.25 8.28
N LYS A 32 -10.03 6.66 8.97
CA LYS A 32 -9.94 6.40 10.42
C LYS A 32 -11.34 6.24 11.03
N PRO A 33 -11.96 5.05 10.95
CA PRO A 33 -13.32 4.85 11.43
C PRO A 33 -13.39 5.28 12.90
N ALA A 34 -14.40 6.09 13.26
CA ALA A 34 -14.48 6.82 14.53
C ALA A 34 -14.35 5.97 15.82
N ASN A 35 -14.46 4.64 15.71
CA ASN A 35 -14.34 3.68 16.82
C ASN A 35 -13.10 2.78 16.76
N THR A 36 -12.11 3.08 15.91
CA THR A 36 -10.91 2.23 15.76
C THR A 36 -9.81 2.67 16.72
N PRO A 37 -9.29 1.78 17.59
CA PRO A 37 -8.23 2.15 18.50
C PRO A 37 -6.96 2.55 17.76
N GLU A 38 -6.27 3.59 18.23
CA GLU A 38 -5.14 4.21 17.53
C GLU A 38 -3.97 3.25 17.28
N VAL A 39 -3.79 2.29 18.18
CA VAL A 39 -2.78 1.23 18.07
C VAL A 39 -3.01 0.35 16.84
N PHE A 40 -4.28 0.07 16.47
CA PHE A 40 -4.58 -0.69 15.25
C PHE A 40 -4.27 0.11 13.99
N VAL A 41 -4.51 1.43 14.01
CA VAL A 41 -4.18 2.31 12.89
C VAL A 41 -2.67 2.37 12.70
N LEU A 42 -1.90 2.43 13.79
CA LEU A 42 -0.44 2.44 13.76
C LEU A 42 0.13 1.11 13.22
N HIS A 43 -0.37 -0.04 13.69
CA HIS A 43 0.02 -1.34 13.13
C HIS A 43 -0.35 -1.46 11.66
N LEU A 44 -1.49 -0.90 11.25
CA LEU A 44 -1.89 -0.88 9.85
C LEU A 44 -0.96 -0.01 9.00
N GLN A 45 -0.52 1.15 9.48
CA GLN A 45 0.47 2.00 8.81
C GLN A 45 1.80 1.25 8.61
N VAL A 46 2.30 0.59 9.65
CA VAL A 46 3.55 -0.20 9.57
C VAL A 46 3.40 -1.37 8.59
N ALA A 47 2.24 -2.04 8.59
CA ALA A 47 1.95 -3.12 7.65
C ALA A 47 1.87 -2.60 6.19
N LEU A 48 1.22 -1.46 5.97
CA LEU A 48 1.15 -0.77 4.68
C LEU A 48 2.53 -0.37 4.18
N TYR A 49 3.39 0.15 5.06
CA TYR A 49 4.77 0.50 4.72
C TYR A 49 5.59 -0.71 4.30
N SER A 50 5.51 -1.81 5.05
CA SER A 50 6.19 -3.06 4.69
C SER A 50 5.67 -3.61 3.35
N LEU A 51 4.37 -3.49 3.08
CA LEU A 51 3.77 -3.88 1.80
C LEU A 51 4.24 -2.99 0.65
N PHE A 52 4.33 -1.67 0.86
CA PHE A 52 4.90 -0.72 -0.10
C PHE A 52 6.32 -1.12 -0.49
N GLN A 53 7.20 -1.35 0.50
CA GLN A 53 8.59 -1.73 0.24
C GLN A 53 8.70 -3.04 -0.55
N ARG A 54 7.85 -4.03 -0.26
CA ARG A 54 7.83 -5.31 -0.99
C ARG A 54 7.33 -5.15 -2.42
N LEU A 55 6.26 -4.37 -2.63
CA LEU A 55 5.72 -4.12 -3.97
C LEU A 55 6.68 -3.27 -4.81
N TYR A 56 7.32 -2.27 -4.22
CA TYR A 56 8.31 -1.45 -4.87
C TYR A 56 9.60 -2.25 -5.18
N GLY A 57 10.02 -3.13 -4.27
CA GLY A 57 11.20 -3.99 -4.47
C GLY A 57 11.01 -5.10 -5.50
N MET A 58 9.79 -5.65 -5.64
CA MET A 58 9.51 -6.74 -6.59
C MET A 58 8.90 -6.25 -7.92
N TYR A 59 8.12 -5.17 -7.92
CA TYR A 59 7.34 -4.69 -9.07
C TYR A 59 7.38 -3.16 -9.21
N PRO A 60 8.56 -2.52 -9.29
CA PRO A 60 8.69 -1.06 -9.23
C PRO A 60 7.88 -0.35 -10.31
N CYS A 61 8.00 -0.74 -11.59
CA CYS A 61 7.33 -0.07 -12.69
C CYS A 61 5.79 -0.23 -12.64
N SER A 62 5.32 -1.45 -12.38
CA SER A 62 3.88 -1.72 -12.28
C SER A 62 3.24 -1.02 -11.08
N PHE A 63 3.97 -0.97 -9.96
CA PHE A 63 3.51 -0.31 -8.75
C PHE A 63 3.51 1.22 -8.86
N VAL A 64 4.54 1.81 -9.47
CA VAL A 64 4.58 3.25 -9.76
C VAL A 64 3.46 3.64 -10.72
N ALA A 65 3.20 2.85 -11.77
CA ALA A 65 2.06 3.07 -12.67
C ALA A 65 0.72 2.99 -11.93
N PHE A 66 0.57 2.03 -11.01
CA PHE A 66 -0.61 1.92 -10.15
C PHE A 66 -0.78 3.14 -9.23
N ILE A 67 0.29 3.58 -8.55
CA ILE A 67 0.28 4.77 -7.70
C ILE A 67 -0.05 6.01 -8.53
N SER A 68 0.57 6.19 -9.70
CA SER A 68 0.28 7.33 -10.57
C SER A 68 -1.21 7.40 -10.93
N LYS A 69 -1.81 6.25 -11.29
CA LYS A 69 -3.25 6.16 -11.57
C LYS A 69 -4.10 6.43 -10.33
N PHE A 70 -3.66 5.98 -9.15
CA PHE A 70 -4.31 6.26 -7.88
C PHE A 70 -4.27 7.75 -7.53
N CYS A 71 -3.12 8.42 -7.70
CA CYS A 71 -2.91 9.83 -7.40
C CYS A 71 -3.59 10.77 -8.42
N SER A 72 -3.73 10.38 -9.68
CA SER A 72 -4.46 11.16 -10.69
C SER A 72 -5.96 11.32 -10.35
N SER A 73 -6.50 10.48 -9.47
CA SER A 73 -7.82 10.68 -8.87
C SER A 73 -7.67 11.75 -7.78
N LYS A 74 -7.86 13.02 -8.17
CA LYS A 74 -7.62 14.32 -7.50
C LYS A 74 -8.02 14.49 -6.01
N GLU A 75 -8.49 13.46 -5.32
CA GLU A 75 -8.84 13.48 -3.90
C GLU A 75 -7.73 12.91 -2.99
N ASN A 76 -6.67 12.29 -3.55
CA ASN A 76 -5.68 11.51 -2.80
C ASN A 76 -4.24 12.08 -2.82
N ILE A 77 -4.05 13.36 -3.16
CA ILE A 77 -2.70 13.97 -3.17
C ILE A 77 -2.22 14.29 -1.75
N HIS A 78 -3.09 14.82 -0.88
CA HIS A 78 -2.79 15.02 0.55
C HIS A 78 -2.52 13.69 1.29
N VAL A 79 -3.22 12.64 0.87
CA VAL A 79 -3.05 11.26 1.34
C VAL A 79 -1.63 10.75 1.13
N TYR A 80 -1.03 11.10 -0.01
CA TYR A 80 0.31 10.64 -0.35
C TYR A 80 1.39 11.41 0.43
N GLU A 81 1.20 12.72 0.65
CA GLU A 81 2.11 13.50 1.49
C GLU A 81 2.12 13.03 2.94
N GLU A 82 0.98 12.66 3.51
CA GLU A 82 0.92 12.23 4.91
C GLU A 82 1.46 10.81 5.10
N ILE A 83 1.25 9.92 4.13
CA ILE A 83 1.87 8.59 4.12
C ILE A 83 3.38 8.71 3.88
N LEU A 84 3.84 9.56 2.95
CA LEU A 84 5.27 9.77 2.69
C LEU A 84 5.99 10.56 3.80
N LYS A 85 5.32 11.48 4.51
CA LYS A 85 5.91 12.20 5.66
C LYS A 85 6.10 11.30 6.88
N VAL A 86 5.36 10.19 6.97
CA VAL A 86 5.50 9.18 8.03
C VAL A 86 6.49 8.06 7.61
N CYS A 87 6.88 8.01 6.32
CA CYS A 87 7.87 7.08 5.78
C CYS A 87 9.31 7.60 5.90
#